data_AF-A0A6G7ZI62-F1
#
_entry.id   AF-A0A6G7ZI62-F1
#
_cell.length_a   1.000
_cell.length_b   1.000
_cell.length_c   1.000
_cell.angle_alpha   90.00
_cell.angle_beta   90.00
_cell.angle_gamma   90.00
#
_symmetry.space_group_name_H-M   'P 1'
#
loop_
_entity.id
_entity.type
_entity.pdbx_description
1 polymer ?
#
loop_
_entity_poly.entity_id
_entity_poly.type
_entity_poly.pdbx_seq_one_letter_code
_entity_poly.pdbx_strand_id
1 'polypeptide(L)'
;MGSFSLIHWIILGIVILLLFGGNRFSAMMKDVAHGLKSFKQGLSEEDEKKGQAPQQPQRQIPPAQQAPIDLEARPTADPAPRDDQQR
;
A
#
# COMPACT_ATOMS: atom_id res chain seq x y z
N MET A 1 26.64 39.25 -15.76
CA MET A 1 26.76 37.85 -16.23
C MET A 1 26.23 36.95 -15.13
N GLY A 2 24.93 36.63 -15.10
CA GLY A 2 24.33 35.94 -13.94
C GLY A 2 22.85 35.61 -14.05
N SER A 3 22.21 35.98 -15.16
CA SER A 3 20.77 35.83 -15.38
C SER A 3 20.36 34.51 -16.04
N PHE A 4 21.30 33.59 -16.31
CA PHE A 4 21.01 32.37 -17.09
C PHE A 4 21.18 31.04 -16.35
N SER A 5 21.77 30.97 -15.16
CA SER A 5 22.02 29.67 -14.54
C SER A 5 20.77 29.09 -13.88
N LEU A 6 20.14 29.79 -12.93
CA LEU A 6 19.10 29.16 -12.11
C LEU A 6 17.74 29.11 -12.81
N ILE A 7 17.39 30.18 -13.52
CA ILE A 7 16.09 30.27 -14.20
C ILE A 7 16.01 29.27 -15.37
N HIS A 8 17.12 29.02 -16.07
CA HIS A 8 17.17 28.11 -17.22
C HIS A 8 16.92 26.66 -16.80
N TRP A 9 17.50 26.21 -15.68
CA TRP A 9 17.25 24.86 -15.16
C TRP A 9 15.78 24.67 -14.75
N ILE A 10 15.15 25.69 -14.16
CA ILE A 10 13.71 25.67 -13.84
C ILE A 10 12.86 25.60 -15.12
N ILE A 11 13.17 26.45 -16.11
CA ILE A 11 12.43 26.50 -17.38
C ILE A 11 12.56 25.18 -18.13
N LEU A 12 13.75 24.59 -18.17
CA LEU A 12 13.99 23.30 -18.81
C LEU A 12 13.21 22.17 -18.11
N GLY A 13 13.17 22.18 -16.77
CA GLY A 13 12.36 21.24 -16.00
C GLY A 13 10.85 21.35 -16.29
N ILE A 14 10.34 22.58 -16.38
CA ILE A 14 8.93 22.84 -16.75
C ILE A 14 8.64 22.36 -18.16
N VAL A 15 9.51 22.66 -19.13
CA VAL A 15 9.33 22.24 -20.54
C VAL A 15 9.27 20.71 -20.64
N ILE A 16 10.16 19.99 -19.95
CA ILE A 16 10.16 18.52 -19.92
C ILE A 16 8.86 18.00 -19.29
N LEU A 17 8.40 18.59 -18.19
CA LEU A 17 7.16 18.20 -17.54
C LEU A 17 5.93 18.45 -18.43
N LEU A 18 5.93 19.52 -19.24
CA LEU A 18 4.86 19.81 -20.21
C LEU A 18 4.89 18.84 -21.40
N LEU A 19 6.06 18.49 -21.92
CA LEU A 19 6.20 17.54 -23.03
C LEU A 19 5.80 16.12 -22.64
N PHE A 20 6.23 15.67 -21.47
CA PHE A 20 5.92 14.32 -20.97
C PHE A 20 4.57 14.24 -20.26
N GLY A 21 4.08 15.36 -19.74
CA GLY A 21 2.89 15.43 -18.88
C GLY A 21 3.14 14.85 -17.48
N GLY A 22 2.41 15.37 -16.49
CA GLY A 22 2.55 14.92 -15.09
C GLY A 22 2.22 13.44 -14.84
N ASN A 23 1.41 12.84 -15.72
CA ASN A 23 1.00 11.43 -15.63
C ASN A 23 2.12 10.44 -15.97
N ARG A 24 2.98 10.75 -16.95
CA ARG A 24 4.11 9.88 -17.32
C ARG A 24 5.34 10.11 -16.44
N PHE A 25 5.60 11.37 -16.07
CA PHE A 25 6.72 11.73 -15.20
C PHE A 25 6.59 11.11 -13.81
N SER A 26 5.40 11.12 -13.20
CA SER A 26 5.18 10.52 -11.87
C SER A 26 5.35 9.01 -11.86
N ALA A 27 4.90 8.31 -12.90
CA ALA A 27 5.06 6.86 -13.03
C ALA A 27 6.55 6.48 -13.17
N MET A 28 7.28 7.14 -14.08
CA MET A 28 8.71 6.90 -14.27
C MET A 28 9.54 7.31 -13.05
N MET A 29 9.22 8.44 -12.41
CA MET A 29 9.90 8.87 -11.19
C MET A 29 9.66 7.91 -10.03
N LYS A 30 8.48 7.28 -9.94
CA LYS A 30 8.19 6.23 -8.95
C LYS A 30 9.05 4.99 -9.18
N ASP A 31 9.19 4.55 -10.43
CA ASP A 31 10.02 3.39 -10.78
C ASP A 31 11.52 3.67 -10.53
N VAL A 32 11.99 4.87 -10.88
CA VAL A 32 13.37 5.32 -10.59
C VAL A 32 13.62 5.48 -9.10
N ALA A 33 12.66 6.05 -8.35
CA ALA A 33 12.76 6.20 -6.91
C ALA A 33 12.79 4.84 -6.19
N HIS A 34 11.99 3.87 -6.65
CA HIS A 34 12.04 2.50 -6.16
C HIS A 34 13.39 1.83 -6.48
N GLY A 35 13.89 1.95 -7.71
CA GLY A 35 15.18 1.38 -8.11
C GLY A 35 16.35 1.95 -7.28
N LEU A 36 16.39 3.27 -7.07
CA LEU A 36 17.43 3.91 -6.27
C LEU A 36 17.28 3.60 -4.77
N LYS A 37 16.04 3.47 -4.26
CA LYS A 37 15.79 3.07 -2.87
C LYS A 37 16.21 1.63 -2.62
N SER A 38 15.89 0.69 -3.50
CA SER A 38 16.32 -0.71 -3.40
C SER A 38 17.82 -0.87 -3.58
N PHE A 39 18.46 -0.03 -4.40
CA PHE A 39 19.92 0.00 -4.50
C PHE A 39 20.54 0.47 -3.17
N LYS A 40 20.05 1.58 -2.61
CA LYS A 40 20.54 2.10 -1.33
C LYS A 40 20.23 1.14 -0.18
N GLN A 41 19.06 0.52 -0.16
CA GLN A 41 18.71 -0.52 0.81
C GLN A 41 19.59 -1.75 0.65
N GLY A 42 19.92 -2.21 -0.56
CA GLY A 42 20.84 -3.33 -0.75
C GLY A 42 22.26 -3.03 -0.22
N LEU A 43 22.76 -1.81 -0.46
CA LEU A 43 24.03 -1.34 0.12
C LEU A 43 23.96 -1.17 1.64
N SER A 44 22.83 -0.68 2.17
CA SER A 44 22.62 -0.52 3.60
C SER A 44 22.32 -1.85 4.30
N GLU A 45 21.71 -2.84 3.65
CA GLU A 45 21.42 -4.18 4.19
C GLU A 45 22.71 -5.02 4.32
N GLU A 46 23.72 -4.79 3.48
CA GLU A 46 25.06 -5.34 3.72
C GLU A 46 25.69 -4.79 5.01
N ASP A 47 25.36 -3.55 5.39
CA ASP A 47 25.82 -2.88 6.62
C ASP A 47 24.89 -3.18 7.84
N GLU A 48 23.58 -3.30 7.60
CA GLU A 48 22.49 -3.44 8.59
C GLU A 48 22.06 -4.89 8.86
N LYS A 49 22.66 -5.90 8.21
CA LYS A 49 22.50 -7.31 8.59
C LYS A 49 22.89 -7.63 10.04
N LYS A 50 23.38 -6.64 10.80
CA LYS A 50 23.55 -6.71 12.26
C LYS A 50 22.32 -6.25 13.07
N GLY A 51 21.25 -5.72 12.46
CA GLY A 51 19.96 -5.60 13.14
C GLY A 51 19.02 -4.53 12.58
N GLN A 52 17.99 -4.94 11.85
CA GLN A 52 16.57 -4.63 12.14
C GLN A 52 15.65 -5.19 11.04
N ALA A 53 14.47 -5.64 11.46
CA ALA A 53 13.49 -6.37 10.66
C ALA A 53 12.77 -5.50 9.59
N PRO A 54 12.24 -6.09 8.49
CA PRO A 54 11.70 -5.35 7.37
C PRO A 54 10.41 -4.60 7.72
N GLN A 55 10.38 -3.29 7.47
CA GLN A 55 9.17 -2.47 7.59
C GLN A 55 8.20 -2.79 6.43
N GLN A 56 7.08 -3.44 6.73
CA GLN A 56 6.02 -3.74 5.76
C GLN A 56 5.26 -2.46 5.36
N PRO A 57 4.95 -2.24 4.07
CA PRO A 57 4.09 -1.14 3.65
C PRO A 57 2.68 -1.28 4.22
N GLN A 58 2.20 -0.18 4.79
CA GLN A 58 0.89 0.05 5.38
C GLN A 58 -0.26 -0.54 4.54
N ARG A 59 -0.87 -1.62 5.03
CA ARG A 59 -2.08 -2.24 4.46
C ARG A 59 -3.28 -1.35 4.81
N GLN A 60 -3.65 -0.44 3.93
CA GLN A 60 -4.91 0.31 4.06
C GLN A 60 -6.09 -0.66 3.88
N ILE A 61 -6.79 -0.92 4.98
CA ILE A 61 -8.08 -1.63 5.03
C ILE A 61 -9.18 -0.66 4.55
N PRO A 62 -9.94 -0.96 3.48
CA PRO A 62 -11.15 -0.21 3.15
C PRO A 62 -12.21 -0.43 4.24
N PRO A 63 -12.85 0.63 4.78
CA PRO A 63 -13.94 0.48 5.74
C PRO A 63 -15.22 0.12 4.99
N ALA A 64 -15.54 -1.17 4.89
CA ALA A 64 -16.89 -1.61 4.57
C ALA A 64 -17.17 -2.95 5.26
N GLN A 65 -18.29 -2.98 5.98
CA GLN A 65 -19.01 -4.14 6.52
C GLN A 65 -18.65 -4.55 7.95
N GLN A 66 -18.99 -3.67 8.89
CA GLN A 66 -19.62 -4.12 10.13
C GLN A 66 -21.14 -4.07 9.91
N ALA A 67 -21.72 -5.17 9.41
CA ALA A 67 -23.13 -5.44 9.61
C ALA A 67 -23.22 -6.36 10.82
N PRO A 68 -23.80 -5.91 11.96
CA PRO A 68 -24.00 -6.77 13.11
C PRO A 68 -24.94 -7.90 12.70
N ILE A 69 -24.46 -9.14 12.75
CA ILE A 69 -25.34 -10.31 12.68
C ILE A 69 -26.04 -10.38 14.04
N ASP A 70 -27.31 -10.02 14.01
CA ASP A 70 -28.22 -9.95 15.15
C ASP A 70 -28.16 -11.23 16.00
N LEU A 71 -27.73 -11.07 17.25
CA LEU A 71 -27.79 -12.07 18.30
C LEU A 71 -29.07 -11.82 19.13
N GLU A 72 -30.26 -11.94 18.52
CA GLU A 72 -31.52 -11.74 19.25
C GLU A 72 -32.68 -12.59 18.68
N ALA A 73 -33.12 -13.54 19.51
CA ALA A 73 -34.46 -14.10 19.62
C ALA A 73 -35.15 -14.78 18.42
N ARG A 74 -35.10 -16.12 18.42
CA ARG A 74 -36.33 -16.93 18.27
C ARG A 74 -36.43 -18.01 19.35
N PRO A 75 -37.27 -17.81 20.38
CA PRO A 75 -37.72 -18.88 21.25
C PRO A 75 -38.95 -19.54 20.62
N THR A 76 -38.84 -20.80 20.17
CA THR A 76 -39.99 -21.67 19.88
C THR A 76 -39.52 -23.12 20.01
N ALA A 77 -39.75 -23.72 21.16
CA ALA A 77 -40.59 -24.92 21.35
C ALA A 77 -40.04 -26.19 20.66
N ASP A 78 -39.37 -27.08 21.40
CA ASP A 78 -39.93 -28.32 22.03
C ASP A 78 -39.64 -29.56 21.13
N PRO A 79 -39.60 -30.81 21.61
CA PRO A 79 -38.44 -31.69 21.56
C PRO A 79 -38.66 -32.83 20.55
N ALA A 80 -37.73 -33.07 19.63
CA ALA A 80 -37.82 -34.24 18.75
C ALA A 80 -37.41 -35.51 19.53
N PRO A 81 -38.25 -36.57 19.58
CA PRO A 81 -37.96 -37.81 20.30
C PRO A 81 -36.83 -38.60 19.62
N ARG A 82 -35.90 -39.12 20.42
CA ARG A 82 -34.82 -40.01 19.96
C ARG A 82 -35.37 -41.43 19.78
N ASP A 83 -35.49 -41.86 18.53
CA ASP A 83 -35.61 -43.26 18.14
C ASP A 83 -34.29 -44.00 18.40
N ASP A 84 -34.08 -44.48 19.63
CA ASP A 84 -32.93 -45.32 20.03
C ASP A 84 -33.37 -46.54 20.87
N GLN A 85 -34.56 -47.11 20.60
CA GLN A 85 -34.98 -48.33 21.26
C GLN A 85 -35.84 -49.25 20.38
N GLN A 86 -35.29 -49.80 19.29
CA GLN A 86 -35.68 -51.12 18.75
C GLN A 86 -34.83 -51.52 17.51
N ARG A 87 -33.68 -52.17 17.73
CA ARG A 87 -33.23 -53.30 16.89
C ARG A 87 -32.00 -54.01 17.46
#